data_AF-A0A420SWL8-F1
#
_entry.id   AF-A0A420SWL8-F1
#
_cell.length_a   1.000
_cell.length_b   1.000
_cell.length_c   1.000
_cell.angle_alpha   90.00
_cell.angle_beta   90.00
_cell.angle_gamma   90.00
#
_symmetry.space_group_name_H-M   'P 1'
#
loop_
_entity.id
_entity.type
_entity.pdbx_description
1 polymer ?
#
loop_
_entity_poly.entity_id
_entity_poly.type
_entity_poly.pdbx_seq_one_letter_code
_entity_poly.pdbx_strand_id
1 'polypeptide(L)'
;MIRASRLIFIGLRKSSLYLFPPGLRLSISSRPRHMAHTLPGVKFECQVMQESFSFGRSRISIIHERSTYDASSFNERQITLIVYQSGRDRCPYLLLRTFHMGTPWFSLRGAHELCVERNGSSLQFWRWSSSEHCPKMWANLCFMTWEELVLVYCCFLSFKTRNSLTVQVANEDLALWGERKLFQARIVDDGFMHSLIVYEDYVTKGIRLHAAVWDGDLRQCPVWTAFITHQSASPKWMRRVSKTRVRLADIQLYVFCQEYRQQNQRVNRAGAFEIRFVSEEAAKRFKELFSPALIDESTATESTQT
;
A
#
# COMPACT_ATOMS: atom_id res chain seq x y z
N MET A 1 -28.76 8.20 -17.56
CA MET A 1 -29.16 6.82 -17.16
C MET A 1 -27.90 6.09 -16.70
N ILE A 2 -27.67 6.07 -15.39
CA ILE A 2 -26.44 5.59 -14.75
C ILE A 2 -26.59 4.08 -14.55
N ARG A 3 -25.78 3.26 -15.24
CA ARG A 3 -25.67 1.83 -14.93
C ARG A 3 -24.76 1.68 -13.71
N ALA A 4 -25.37 1.72 -12.53
CA ALA A 4 -24.73 1.22 -11.32
C ALA A 4 -24.57 -0.30 -11.48
N SER A 5 -23.32 -0.75 -11.63
CA SER A 5 -23.01 -2.17 -11.50
C SER A 5 -23.04 -2.51 -10.02
N ARG A 6 -23.87 -3.48 -9.65
CA ARG A 6 -24.09 -3.97 -8.28
C ARG A 6 -22.74 -4.22 -7.58
N LEU A 7 -22.46 -3.47 -6.52
CA LEU A 7 -21.49 -3.90 -5.51
C LEU A 7 -22.16 -4.94 -4.62
N ILE A 8 -21.58 -6.13 -4.59
CA ILE A 8 -21.96 -7.20 -3.66
C ILE A 8 -21.40 -6.81 -2.29
N PHE A 9 -22.28 -6.64 -1.31
CA PHE A 9 -21.89 -6.61 0.09
C PHE A 9 -21.54 -8.04 0.53
N ILE A 10 -20.27 -8.31 0.81
CA ILE A 10 -19.87 -9.46 1.63
C ILE A 10 -19.45 -8.90 2.98
N GLY A 11 -20.38 -8.93 3.93
CA GLY A 11 -20.06 -8.74 5.33
C GLY A 11 -19.41 -10.01 5.88
N LEU A 12 -18.16 -9.93 6.30
CA LEU A 12 -17.54 -10.99 7.09
C LEU A 12 -17.94 -10.81 8.56
N ARG A 13 -19.00 -11.54 8.98
CA ARG A 13 -19.24 -11.84 10.39
C ARG A 13 -18.11 -12.73 10.90
N LYS A 14 -17.64 -12.44 12.11
CA LYS A 14 -16.84 -13.36 12.93
C LYS A 14 -17.58 -14.69 13.08
N SER A 15 -16.85 -15.76 12.88
CA SER A 15 -17.27 -17.14 13.11
C SER A 15 -17.81 -17.31 14.53
N SER A 16 -19.08 -17.70 14.64
CA SER A 16 -19.54 -18.57 15.71
C SER A 16 -20.54 -19.53 15.09
N LEU A 17 -20.35 -20.81 15.38
CA LEU A 17 -21.14 -21.95 14.91
C LEU A 17 -22.65 -21.67 15.01
N TYR A 18 -23.44 -22.10 14.03
CA TYR A 18 -24.65 -22.93 14.18
C TYR A 18 -25.27 -23.23 12.80
N LEU A 19 -25.72 -24.48 12.67
CA LEU A 19 -26.39 -25.24 11.61
C LEU A 19 -27.23 -24.53 10.52
N PHE A 20 -27.17 -25.08 9.30
CA PHE A 20 -28.04 -24.81 8.13
C PHE A 20 -29.45 -25.47 8.26
N PRO A 21 -30.44 -24.98 7.48
CA PRO A 21 -31.02 -25.80 6.39
C PRO A 21 -31.28 -25.03 5.06
N PRO A 22 -31.67 -25.72 3.96
CA PRO A 22 -31.33 -25.34 2.58
C PRO A 22 -32.51 -24.82 1.72
N GLY A 23 -32.18 -24.17 0.59
CA GLY A 23 -33.03 -24.16 -0.60
C GLY A 23 -33.09 -22.84 -1.36
N LEU A 24 -32.43 -22.76 -2.52
CA LEU A 24 -33.05 -22.40 -3.82
C LEU A 24 -31.98 -22.28 -4.93
N ARG A 25 -32.14 -23.13 -5.94
CA ARG A 25 -31.52 -23.04 -7.28
C ARG A 25 -31.99 -21.78 -7.98
N LEU A 26 -31.18 -21.22 -8.89
CA LEU A 26 -31.66 -20.73 -10.18
C LEU A 26 -30.53 -20.68 -11.23
N SER A 27 -30.94 -21.01 -12.45
CA SER A 27 -30.20 -21.53 -13.59
C SER A 27 -29.67 -20.46 -14.56
N ILE A 28 -28.66 -20.87 -15.33
CA ILE A 28 -28.03 -20.15 -16.45
C ILE A 28 -28.89 -20.23 -17.72
N SER A 29 -28.98 -19.14 -18.49
CA SER A 29 -29.21 -19.08 -19.95
C SER A 29 -29.07 -17.60 -20.37
N SER A 30 -28.44 -17.13 -21.46
CA SER A 30 -27.95 -17.68 -22.72
C SER A 30 -26.98 -16.66 -23.35
N ARG A 31 -26.04 -17.12 -24.18
CA ARG A 31 -25.23 -16.29 -25.12
C ARG A 31 -26.12 -15.74 -26.26
N PRO A 32 -25.63 -14.75 -27.03
CA PRO A 32 -24.95 -15.09 -28.29
C PRO A 32 -23.66 -14.31 -28.58
N ARG A 33 -22.87 -14.87 -29.51
CA ARG A 33 -21.61 -14.37 -30.07
C ARG A 33 -21.89 -13.30 -31.14
N HIS A 34 -21.02 -12.30 -31.30
CA HIS A 34 -20.21 -12.10 -32.51
C HIS A 34 -19.22 -10.94 -32.33
N MET A 35 -18.17 -10.99 -33.16
CA MET A 35 -16.87 -10.35 -33.01
C MET A 35 -16.88 -8.82 -33.14
N ALA A 36 -16.07 -8.17 -32.31
CA ALA A 36 -15.42 -6.91 -32.65
C ALA A 36 -14.00 -6.95 -32.06
N HIS A 37 -13.01 -6.78 -32.92
CA HIS A 37 -11.63 -6.54 -32.53
C HIS A 37 -11.61 -5.30 -31.63
N THR A 38 -11.25 -5.47 -30.36
CA THR A 38 -11.03 -4.37 -29.42
C THR A 38 -9.73 -4.68 -28.71
N LEU A 39 -8.77 -3.78 -28.85
CA LEU A 39 -7.52 -3.73 -28.10
C LEU A 39 -7.80 -3.99 -26.60
N PRO A 40 -6.93 -4.69 -25.86
CA PRO A 40 -7.19 -5.05 -24.48
C PRO A 40 -7.26 -3.77 -23.62
N GLY A 41 -8.47 -3.26 -23.42
CA GLY A 41 -8.78 -2.27 -22.42
C GLY A 41 -8.66 -2.95 -21.06
N VAL A 42 -7.52 -2.74 -20.43
CA VAL A 42 -7.22 -3.31 -19.12
C VAL A 42 -8.21 -2.73 -18.10
N LYS A 43 -8.96 -3.62 -17.43
CA LYS A 43 -9.87 -3.29 -16.33
C LYS A 43 -9.11 -3.47 -15.04
N PHE A 44 -8.88 -2.37 -14.31
CA PHE A 44 -8.06 -2.39 -13.11
C PHE A 44 -8.85 -2.37 -11.82
N GLU A 45 -8.55 -3.36 -10.98
CA GLU A 45 -9.09 -3.53 -9.64
C GLU A 45 -7.89 -3.82 -8.74
N CYS A 46 -7.54 -2.88 -7.86
CA CYS A 46 -6.50 -3.09 -6.87
C CYS A 46 -7.01 -4.18 -5.90
N GLN A 47 -6.27 -5.28 -5.72
CA GLN A 47 -6.73 -6.40 -4.88
C GLN A 47 -6.92 -5.96 -3.42
N VAL A 48 -6.18 -4.94 -3.01
CA VAL A 48 -6.32 -4.26 -1.72
C VAL A 48 -7.65 -3.47 -1.60
N MET A 49 -8.29 -3.08 -2.71
CA MET A 49 -9.60 -2.41 -2.73
C MET A 49 -10.80 -3.37 -2.89
N GLN A 50 -10.58 -4.65 -3.17
CA GLN A 50 -11.64 -5.65 -2.97
C GLN A 50 -11.96 -5.84 -1.48
N GLU A 51 -11.00 -5.50 -0.62
CA GLU A 51 -11.20 -5.35 0.81
C GLU A 51 -11.52 -3.88 1.12
N SER A 52 -12.72 -3.61 1.62
CA SER A 52 -13.03 -2.27 2.13
C SER A 52 -12.15 -2.00 3.34
N PHE A 53 -11.30 -0.97 3.30
CA PHE A 53 -10.60 -0.51 4.50
C PHE A 53 -11.57 0.21 5.43
N SER A 54 -12.03 -0.49 6.47
CA SER A 54 -12.51 0.16 7.67
C SER A 54 -11.29 0.54 8.51
N PHE A 55 -10.82 1.78 8.35
CA PHE A 55 -9.82 2.34 9.28
C PHE A 55 -10.45 2.34 10.67
N GLY A 56 -9.82 1.76 11.66
CA GLY A 56 -10.26 1.82 13.06
C GLY A 56 -9.59 3.01 13.74
N ARG A 57 -10.38 3.97 14.22
CA ARG A 57 -9.95 5.08 15.11
C ARG A 57 -8.99 6.15 14.53
N SER A 58 -8.74 6.26 13.24
CA SER A 58 -7.88 7.29 12.61
C SER A 58 -8.39 8.75 12.69
N ARG A 59 -7.83 9.65 13.50
CA ARG A 59 -8.29 11.07 13.56
C ARG A 59 -7.99 11.83 12.26
N ILE A 60 -8.87 12.70 11.77
CA ILE A 60 -8.64 13.48 10.53
C ILE A 60 -9.19 14.88 10.75
N SER A 61 -8.43 15.89 10.36
CA SER A 61 -8.91 17.27 10.24
C SER A 61 -9.10 17.63 8.76
N ILE A 62 -10.29 18.09 8.40
CA ILE A 62 -10.53 18.76 7.11
C ILE A 62 -10.70 20.24 7.42
N ILE A 63 -9.77 21.06 6.94
CA ILE A 63 -9.89 22.51 7.02
C ILE A 63 -10.75 22.94 5.83
N HIS A 64 -12.02 23.27 6.10
CA HIS A 64 -12.87 23.96 5.13
C HIS A 64 -12.75 25.47 5.36
N GLU A 65 -12.84 26.24 4.27
CA GLU A 65 -12.84 27.71 4.33
C GLU A 65 -13.88 28.20 5.33
N ARG A 66 -13.40 28.94 6.34
CA ARG A 66 -14.13 29.52 7.49
C ARG A 66 -14.62 28.52 8.55
N SER A 67 -13.70 27.90 9.28
CA SER A 67 -13.69 27.94 10.75
C SER A 67 -12.61 27.05 11.34
N THR A 68 -12.02 27.56 12.40
CA THR A 68 -10.95 27.00 13.20
C THR A 68 -11.48 26.06 14.31
N TYR A 69 -10.72 24.99 14.58
CA TYR A 69 -10.71 24.09 15.76
C TYR A 69 -11.96 23.24 16.08
N ASP A 70 -11.85 21.91 15.87
CA ASP A 70 -11.88 20.92 16.97
C ASP A 70 -11.56 19.50 16.48
N ALA A 71 -10.54 18.87 17.07
CA ALA A 71 -10.06 17.53 16.71
C ALA A 71 -10.88 16.44 17.42
N SER A 72 -12.00 16.05 16.82
CA SER A 72 -12.85 14.97 17.35
C SER A 72 -12.29 13.58 17.04
N SER A 73 -12.42 12.66 18.01
CA SER A 73 -12.01 11.26 17.88
C SER A 73 -12.81 10.52 16.81
N PHE A 74 -12.10 9.74 15.99
CA PHE A 74 -12.68 8.93 14.93
C PHE A 74 -13.62 7.86 15.49
N ASN A 75 -14.89 8.03 15.19
CA ASN A 75 -15.87 6.96 15.20
C ASN A 75 -15.94 6.41 13.77
N GLU A 76 -16.06 5.08 13.59
CA GLU A 76 -16.04 4.35 12.31
C GLU A 76 -17.09 4.81 11.27
N ARG A 77 -17.92 5.79 11.64
CA ARG A 77 -18.99 6.37 10.83
C ARG A 77 -18.70 7.78 10.35
N GLN A 78 -17.57 8.39 10.73
CA GLN A 78 -17.35 9.81 10.47
C GLN A 78 -16.62 10.09 9.16
N ILE A 79 -15.65 9.27 8.72
CA ILE A 79 -14.84 9.62 7.55
C ILE A 79 -14.57 8.38 6.69
N THR A 80 -14.61 8.55 5.37
CA THR A 80 -14.35 7.49 4.41
C THR A 80 -13.60 8.06 3.22
N LEU A 81 -12.45 7.48 2.91
CA LEU A 81 -11.72 7.75 1.67
C LEU A 81 -12.04 6.63 0.68
N ILE A 82 -12.57 7.00 -0.47
CA ILE A 82 -12.88 6.08 -1.57
C ILE A 82 -11.99 6.47 -2.73
N VAL A 83 -11.25 5.51 -3.28
CA VAL A 83 -10.49 5.70 -4.50
C VAL A 83 -11.15 4.92 -5.61
N TYR A 84 -11.39 5.56 -6.76
CA TYR A 84 -12.04 4.90 -7.88
C TYR A 84 -11.50 5.43 -9.21
N GLN A 85 -11.62 4.60 -10.25
CA GLN A 85 -11.28 5.01 -11.61
C GLN A 85 -12.52 5.63 -12.27
N SER A 86 -12.38 6.86 -12.78
CA SER A 86 -13.46 7.57 -13.45
C SER A 86 -13.76 6.95 -14.80
N GLY A 87 -15.04 6.71 -15.09
CA GLY A 87 -15.47 6.20 -16.41
C GLY A 87 -15.32 7.21 -17.55
N ARG A 88 -15.10 8.49 -17.24
CA ARG A 88 -15.01 9.59 -18.22
C ARG A 88 -13.61 9.69 -18.83
N ASP A 89 -12.60 9.71 -17.99
CA ASP A 89 -11.20 9.97 -18.34
C ASP A 89 -10.28 8.79 -17.98
N ARG A 90 -10.82 7.72 -17.39
CA ARG A 90 -10.08 6.54 -16.90
C ARG A 90 -9.01 6.87 -15.85
N CYS A 91 -9.08 8.04 -15.23
CA CYS A 91 -8.13 8.48 -14.22
C CYS A 91 -8.60 8.15 -12.80
N PRO A 92 -7.68 7.90 -11.86
CA PRO A 92 -8.02 7.69 -10.46
C PRO A 92 -8.42 8.99 -9.75
N TYR A 93 -9.52 8.92 -9.01
CA TYR A 93 -10.06 9.98 -8.17
C TYR A 93 -10.19 9.54 -6.72
N LEU A 94 -9.94 10.48 -5.81
CA LEU A 94 -10.09 10.32 -4.37
C LEU A 94 -11.33 11.10 -3.93
N LEU A 95 -12.33 10.38 -3.43
CA LEU A 95 -13.53 10.91 -2.81
C LEU A 95 -13.42 10.78 -1.30
N LEU A 96 -13.36 11.92 -0.62
CA LEU A 96 -13.40 12.01 0.82
C LEU A 96 -14.84 12.31 1.24
N ARG A 97 -15.43 11.43 2.03
CA ARG A 97 -16.72 11.63 2.70
C ARG A 97 -16.48 11.88 4.17
N THR A 98 -17.04 12.96 4.73
CA THR A 98 -17.02 13.22 6.17
C THR A 98 -18.42 13.48 6.71
N PHE A 99 -18.72 13.02 7.93
CA PHE A 99 -19.97 13.34 8.60
C PHE A 99 -19.71 14.42 9.63
N HIS A 100 -20.35 15.56 9.42
CA HIS A 100 -20.32 16.69 10.35
C HIS A 100 -21.76 16.99 10.77
N MET A 101 -22.04 16.97 12.08
CA MET A 101 -23.37 17.20 12.64
C MET A 101 -24.47 16.35 11.99
N GLY A 102 -24.19 15.05 11.79
CA GLY A 102 -25.12 14.11 11.17
C GLY A 102 -25.28 14.23 9.65
N THR A 103 -24.66 15.22 9.01
CA THR A 103 -24.73 15.44 7.56
C THR A 103 -23.45 15.00 6.87
N PRO A 104 -23.52 14.20 5.79
CA PRO A 104 -22.35 13.85 5.00
C PRO A 104 -21.92 15.00 4.07
N TRP A 105 -20.64 15.31 4.10
CA TRP A 105 -19.92 16.21 3.22
C TRP A 105 -19.02 15.41 2.32
N PHE A 106 -18.84 15.89 1.09
CA PHE A 106 -18.05 15.21 0.08
C PHE A 106 -17.04 16.16 -0.52
N SER A 107 -15.82 15.66 -0.73
CA SER A 107 -14.77 16.37 -1.43
C SER A 107 -14.09 15.41 -2.39
N LEU A 108 -13.98 15.79 -3.66
CA LEU A 108 -13.48 14.95 -4.74
C LEU A 108 -12.28 15.61 -5.40
N ARG A 109 -11.18 14.87 -5.57
CA ARG A 109 -9.99 15.33 -6.32
C ARG A 109 -9.36 14.23 -7.14
N GLY A 110 -8.79 14.58 -8.29
CA GLY A 110 -8.01 13.64 -9.08
C GLY A 110 -6.67 13.35 -8.41
N ALA A 111 -6.16 12.12 -8.49
CA ALA A 111 -4.84 11.82 -7.92
C ALA A 111 -3.70 12.64 -8.55
N HIS A 112 -3.88 13.06 -9.82
CA HIS A 112 -2.95 13.92 -10.56
C HIS A 112 -2.91 15.37 -10.04
N GLU A 113 -3.95 15.82 -9.32
CA GLU A 113 -4.08 17.19 -8.81
C GLU A 113 -3.51 17.34 -7.39
N LEU A 114 -3.19 16.22 -6.74
CA LEU A 114 -2.81 16.16 -5.34
C LEU A 114 -1.33 15.85 -5.19
N CYS A 115 -0.67 16.48 -4.22
CA CYS A 115 0.63 16.05 -3.68
C CYS A 115 0.42 15.47 -2.29
N VAL A 116 1.33 14.62 -1.83
CA VAL A 116 1.25 13.96 -0.52
C VAL A 116 2.52 14.19 0.28
N GLU A 117 2.36 14.55 1.54
CA GLU A 117 3.45 14.70 2.49
C GLU A 117 3.12 13.96 3.78
N ARG A 118 4.14 13.37 4.41
CA ARG A 118 3.97 12.81 5.76
C ARG A 118 4.36 13.85 6.80
N ASN A 119 3.48 14.06 7.77
CA ASN A 119 3.78 14.83 8.97
C ASN A 119 3.47 13.98 10.21
N GLY A 120 4.50 13.46 10.87
CA GLY A 120 4.35 12.56 12.03
C GLY A 120 3.56 11.30 11.68
N SER A 121 2.43 11.09 12.34
CA SER A 121 1.49 9.99 12.08
C SER A 121 0.39 10.34 11.07
N SER A 122 0.56 11.40 10.27
CA SER A 122 -0.44 11.85 9.31
C SER A 122 0.08 11.94 7.87
N LEU A 123 -0.83 11.75 6.91
CA LEU A 123 -0.63 12.11 5.50
C LEU A 123 -1.43 13.36 5.16
N GLN A 124 -0.72 14.37 4.72
CA GLN A 124 -1.27 15.63 4.26
C GLN A 124 -1.34 15.62 2.75
N PHE A 125 -2.54 15.77 2.22
CA PHE A 125 -2.77 15.91 0.80
C PHE A 125 -2.94 17.38 0.47
N TRP A 126 -2.14 17.87 -0.46
CA TRP A 126 -2.10 19.26 -0.89
C TRP A 126 -2.57 19.36 -2.33
N ARG A 127 -3.15 20.51 -2.69
CA ARG A 127 -3.50 20.87 -4.07
C ARG A 127 -3.01 22.27 -4.37
N TRP A 128 -2.79 22.58 -5.64
CA TRP A 128 -2.63 23.98 -6.04
C TRP A 128 -4.00 24.68 -6.07
N SER A 129 -4.04 25.95 -5.64
CA SER A 129 -5.21 26.81 -5.77
C SER A 129 -4.96 27.88 -6.82
N SER A 130 -5.54 27.75 -8.01
CA SER A 130 -5.34 28.72 -9.09
C SER A 130 -5.89 30.12 -8.76
N SER A 131 -6.93 30.22 -7.94
CA SER A 131 -7.49 31.51 -7.53
C SER A 131 -6.57 32.28 -6.58
N GLU A 132 -5.90 31.57 -5.68
CA GLU A 132 -5.08 32.16 -4.61
C GLU A 132 -3.57 32.04 -4.87
N HIS A 133 -3.19 31.39 -5.97
CA HIS A 133 -1.81 31.21 -6.40
C HIS A 133 -0.92 30.60 -5.30
N CYS A 134 -1.47 29.65 -4.54
CA CYS A 134 -0.77 28.99 -3.45
C CYS A 134 -1.18 27.52 -3.27
N PRO A 135 -0.32 26.69 -2.63
CA PRO A 135 -0.71 25.35 -2.18
C PRO A 135 -1.74 25.43 -1.05
N LYS A 136 -2.79 24.62 -1.16
CA LYS A 136 -3.84 24.46 -0.14
C LYS A 136 -3.93 23.02 0.31
N MET A 137 -4.04 22.81 1.62
CA MET A 137 -4.32 21.50 2.17
C MET A 137 -5.73 21.07 1.76
N TRP A 138 -5.84 19.90 1.16
CA TRP A 138 -7.11 19.26 0.82
C TRP A 138 -7.60 18.35 1.94
N ALA A 139 -6.69 17.55 2.51
CA ALA A 139 -7.02 16.62 3.59
C ALA A 139 -5.80 16.35 4.47
N ASN A 140 -6.01 16.13 5.77
CA ASN A 140 -5.00 15.66 6.71
C ASN A 140 -5.46 14.38 7.39
N LEU A 141 -4.98 13.23 6.92
CA LEU A 141 -5.38 11.92 7.42
C LEU A 141 -4.42 11.46 8.52
N CYS A 142 -4.83 11.37 9.78
CA CYS A 142 -3.98 10.83 10.86
C CYS A 142 -4.28 9.35 11.09
N PHE A 143 -3.22 8.55 11.16
CA PHE A 143 -3.27 7.10 11.30
C PHE A 143 -2.89 6.68 12.71
N MET A 144 -3.49 5.57 13.16
CA MET A 144 -3.14 4.97 14.45
C MET A 144 -1.84 4.18 14.36
N THR A 145 -1.62 3.55 13.21
CA THR A 145 -0.44 2.74 12.95
C THR A 145 0.37 3.31 11.79
N TRP A 146 1.69 3.11 11.82
CA TRP A 146 2.56 3.47 10.71
C TRP A 146 2.27 2.62 9.47
N GLU A 147 1.86 1.38 9.67
CA GLU A 147 1.49 0.45 8.61
C GLU A 147 0.32 0.97 7.78
N GLU A 148 -0.76 1.42 8.41
CA GLU A 148 -1.91 2.03 7.72
C GLU A 148 -1.50 3.26 6.91
N LEU A 149 -0.64 4.12 7.49
CA LEU A 149 -0.09 5.30 6.83
C LEU A 149 0.66 4.91 5.55
N VAL A 150 1.59 3.94 5.65
CA VAL A 150 2.37 3.45 4.51
C VAL A 150 1.46 2.85 3.43
N LEU A 151 0.43 2.10 3.81
CA LEU A 151 -0.49 1.47 2.87
C LEU A 151 -1.28 2.52 2.08
N VAL A 152 -1.80 3.55 2.73
CA VAL A 152 -2.52 4.64 2.05
C VAL A 152 -1.57 5.44 1.15
N TYR A 153 -0.35 5.71 1.61
CA TYR A 153 0.68 6.37 0.80
C TYR A 153 1.03 5.56 -0.46
N CYS A 154 1.35 4.27 -0.31
CA CYS A 154 1.72 3.41 -1.44
C CYS A 154 0.54 3.26 -2.42
N CYS A 155 -0.68 3.17 -1.90
CA CYS A 155 -1.91 3.14 -2.69
C CYS A 155 -2.03 4.42 -3.53
N PHE A 156 -1.94 5.60 -2.90
CA PHE A 156 -1.97 6.89 -3.59
C PHE A 156 -0.87 6.99 -4.66
N LEU A 157 0.37 6.65 -4.31
CA LEU A 157 1.50 6.75 -5.24
C LEU A 157 1.31 5.84 -6.46
N SER A 158 0.77 4.63 -6.25
CA SER A 158 0.46 3.69 -7.33
C SER A 158 -0.58 4.22 -8.31
N PHE A 159 -1.53 5.06 -7.84
CA PHE A 159 -2.50 5.74 -8.69
C PHE A 159 -1.93 6.96 -9.37
N LYS A 160 -1.15 7.78 -8.64
CA LYS A 160 -0.59 9.02 -9.18
C LYS A 160 0.41 8.73 -10.31
N THR A 161 1.31 7.78 -10.11
CA THR A 161 2.35 7.40 -11.10
C THR A 161 1.79 6.78 -12.38
N ARG A 162 0.63 6.09 -12.31
CA ARG A 162 -0.01 5.45 -13.47
C ARG A 162 -1.10 6.31 -14.12
N ASN A 163 -1.27 7.55 -13.68
CA ASN A 163 -2.30 8.43 -14.20
C ASN A 163 -1.80 9.18 -15.43
N SER A 164 -2.53 9.06 -16.55
CA SER A 164 -2.21 9.72 -17.82
C SER A 164 -2.25 11.25 -17.75
N LEU A 165 -2.92 11.82 -16.75
CA LEU A 165 -2.96 13.27 -16.51
C LEU A 165 -1.84 13.74 -15.59
N THR A 166 -1.06 12.83 -14.98
CA THR A 166 0.13 13.20 -14.21
C THR A 166 1.27 13.50 -15.17
N VAL A 167 1.57 14.80 -15.35
CA VAL A 167 2.68 15.25 -16.22
C VAL A 167 4.03 14.89 -15.61
N GLN A 168 4.18 15.06 -14.29
CA GLN A 168 5.37 14.70 -13.55
C GLN A 168 4.99 14.39 -12.09
N VAL A 169 5.55 13.32 -11.53
CA VAL A 169 5.46 13.07 -10.09
C VAL A 169 6.57 13.87 -9.42
N ALA A 170 6.21 14.70 -8.44
CA ALA A 170 7.18 15.46 -7.67
C ALA A 170 8.11 14.49 -6.93
N ASN A 171 9.41 14.80 -6.85
CA ASN A 171 10.38 13.92 -6.17
C ASN A 171 10.02 13.72 -4.69
N GLU A 172 9.38 14.73 -4.11
CA GLU A 172 8.89 14.77 -2.74
C GLU A 172 7.76 13.74 -2.52
N ASP A 173 6.92 13.49 -3.53
CA ASP A 173 5.87 12.47 -3.46
C ASP A 173 6.44 11.05 -3.57
N LEU A 174 7.63 10.88 -4.17
CA LEU A 174 8.28 9.58 -4.40
C LEU A 174 8.99 9.02 -3.15
N ALA A 175 9.15 9.84 -2.10
CA ALA A 175 9.77 9.44 -0.85
C ALA A 175 8.83 9.69 0.33
N LEU A 176 8.49 8.62 1.04
CA LEU A 176 7.79 8.76 2.31
C LEU A 176 8.79 9.24 3.37
N TRP A 177 8.62 10.49 3.81
CA TRP A 177 9.41 11.03 4.91
C TRP A 177 9.23 10.19 6.19
N GLY A 178 10.16 10.31 7.13
CA GLY A 178 10.10 9.57 8.39
C GLY A 178 10.61 8.13 8.30
N GLU A 179 11.08 7.67 7.14
CA GLU A 179 11.69 6.35 6.96
C GLU A 179 13.13 6.48 6.46
N ARG A 180 14.03 5.61 6.96
CA ARG A 180 15.36 5.43 6.38
C ARG A 180 15.45 4.17 5.55
N LYS A 181 16.19 4.25 4.45
CA LYS A 181 16.52 3.11 3.61
C LYS A 181 17.70 2.35 4.21
N LEU A 182 17.48 1.10 4.61
CA LEU A 182 18.52 0.21 5.14
C LEU A 182 19.22 -0.59 4.05
N PHE A 183 18.49 -0.94 2.99
CA PHE A 183 18.99 -1.81 1.93
C PHE A 183 18.25 -1.54 0.62
N GLN A 184 18.95 -1.73 -0.50
CA GLN A 184 18.35 -1.71 -1.83
C GLN A 184 19.08 -2.68 -2.76
N ALA A 185 18.32 -3.47 -3.53
CA ALA A 185 18.87 -4.35 -4.55
C ALA A 185 17.87 -4.63 -5.66
N ARG A 186 18.39 -5.15 -6.78
CA ARG A 186 17.58 -5.62 -7.89
C ARG A 186 17.15 -7.06 -7.65
N ILE A 187 15.87 -7.31 -7.87
CA ILE A 187 15.27 -8.65 -7.82
C ILE A 187 14.54 -8.96 -9.13
N VAL A 188 14.38 -10.24 -9.42
CA VAL A 188 13.44 -10.73 -10.42
C VAL A 188 12.24 -11.26 -9.67
N ASP A 189 11.09 -10.64 -9.87
CA ASP A 189 9.84 -11.02 -9.23
C ASP A 189 8.70 -10.97 -10.26
N ASP A 190 7.89 -12.01 -10.27
CA ASP A 190 6.83 -12.27 -11.25
C ASP A 190 7.27 -12.17 -12.73
N GLY A 191 8.54 -12.50 -13.00
CA GLY A 191 9.13 -12.42 -14.35
C GLY A 191 9.64 -11.03 -14.74
N PHE A 192 9.44 -10.01 -13.89
CA PHE A 192 9.87 -8.64 -14.11
C PHE A 192 11.02 -8.25 -13.18
N MET A 193 11.80 -7.24 -13.60
CA MET A 193 12.85 -6.65 -12.77
C MET A 193 12.26 -5.60 -11.84
N HIS A 194 12.52 -5.74 -10.54
CA HIS A 194 12.06 -4.81 -9.51
C HIS A 194 13.21 -4.32 -8.64
N SER A 195 13.04 -3.14 -8.08
CA SER A 195 13.87 -2.64 -6.98
C SER A 195 13.25 -3.11 -5.66
N LEU A 196 13.94 -3.99 -4.95
CA LEU A 196 13.62 -4.32 -3.56
C LEU A 196 14.33 -3.35 -2.63
N ILE A 197 13.57 -2.73 -1.74
CA ILE A 197 14.06 -1.76 -0.76
C ILE A 197 13.60 -2.21 0.63
N VAL A 198 14.48 -2.09 1.63
CA VAL A 198 14.13 -2.26 3.04
C VAL A 198 14.13 -0.89 3.69
N TYR A 199 12.98 -0.52 4.25
CA TYR A 199 12.80 0.72 5.00
C TYR A 199 12.64 0.42 6.48
N GLU A 200 13.12 1.33 7.32
CA GLU A 200 12.85 1.36 8.75
C GLU A 200 12.28 2.73 9.12
N ASP A 201 11.16 2.73 9.83
CA ASP A 201 10.53 3.94 10.36
C ASP A 201 11.32 4.50 11.55
N TYR A 202 11.58 5.81 11.56
CA TYR A 202 12.42 6.41 12.60
C TYR A 202 11.81 6.31 14.00
N VAL A 203 10.48 6.39 14.11
CA VAL A 203 9.76 6.50 15.38
C VAL A 203 9.43 5.13 15.93
N THR A 204 8.74 4.30 15.14
CA THR A 204 8.26 2.98 15.56
C THR A 204 9.34 1.91 15.46
N LYS A 205 10.43 2.17 14.72
CA LYS A 205 11.44 1.17 14.33
C LYS A 205 10.86 0.00 13.53
N GLY A 206 9.63 0.15 13.01
CA GLY A 206 9.00 -0.83 12.14
C GLY A 206 9.80 -0.99 10.85
N ILE A 207 9.99 -2.24 10.42
CA ILE A 207 10.72 -2.56 9.19
C ILE A 207 9.72 -3.02 8.14
N ARG A 208 9.83 -2.49 6.92
CA ARG A 208 9.06 -2.95 5.76
C ARG A 208 9.94 -3.29 4.57
N LEU A 209 9.53 -4.32 3.87
CA LEU A 209 9.97 -4.62 2.52
C LEU A 209 9.09 -3.87 1.53
N HIS A 210 9.72 -3.33 0.50
CA HIS A 210 9.04 -2.57 -0.55
C HIS A 210 9.62 -2.96 -1.91
N ALA A 211 8.76 -3.46 -2.80
CA ALA A 211 9.10 -3.67 -4.19
C ALA A 211 8.49 -2.57 -5.05
N ALA A 212 9.34 -1.95 -5.86
CA ALA A 212 8.94 -0.96 -6.84
C ALA A 212 9.44 -1.33 -8.24
N VAL A 213 8.80 -0.78 -9.26
CA VAL A 213 9.26 -0.91 -10.65
C VAL A 213 10.69 -0.37 -10.76
N TRP A 214 11.58 -1.17 -11.38
CA TRP A 214 13.01 -0.87 -11.48
C TRP A 214 13.32 0.30 -12.43
N ASP A 215 12.68 0.30 -13.61
CA ASP A 215 13.06 1.18 -14.73
C ASP A 215 11.84 1.57 -15.59
N GLY A 216 12.03 2.56 -16.45
CA GLY A 216 11.00 3.14 -17.31
C GLY A 216 10.14 4.19 -16.62
N ASP A 217 9.07 4.61 -17.29
CA ASP A 217 8.20 5.73 -16.85
C ASP A 217 7.50 5.48 -15.51
N LEU A 218 7.38 4.21 -15.11
CA LEU A 218 6.78 3.80 -13.84
C LEU A 218 7.82 3.55 -12.74
N ARG A 219 9.10 3.88 -12.95
CA ARG A 219 10.15 3.68 -11.94
C ARG A 219 9.72 4.24 -10.57
N GLN A 220 10.01 3.51 -9.50
CA GLN A 220 9.57 3.78 -8.13
C GLN A 220 8.07 3.62 -7.85
N CYS A 221 7.24 3.29 -8.85
CA CYS A 221 5.86 2.92 -8.62
C CYS A 221 5.78 1.66 -7.73
N PRO A 222 5.02 1.70 -6.62
CA PRO A 222 4.82 0.54 -5.75
C PRO A 222 4.21 -0.65 -6.50
N VAL A 223 4.80 -1.82 -6.32
CA VAL A 223 4.25 -3.11 -6.77
C VAL A 223 3.64 -3.84 -5.59
N TRP A 224 4.41 -4.00 -4.51
CA TRP A 224 3.92 -4.50 -3.24
C TRP A 224 4.74 -3.98 -2.07
N THR A 225 4.16 -4.02 -0.87
CA THR A 225 4.88 -3.80 0.38
C THR A 225 4.52 -4.90 1.38
N ALA A 226 5.41 -5.18 2.31
CA ALA A 226 5.19 -6.15 3.37
C ALA A 226 5.86 -5.67 4.65
N PHE A 227 5.15 -5.79 5.76
CA PHE A 227 5.67 -5.41 7.07
C PHE A 227 6.32 -6.62 7.73
N ILE A 228 7.49 -6.42 8.30
CA ILE A 228 8.19 -7.43 9.07
C ILE A 228 7.65 -7.35 10.49
N THR A 229 6.78 -8.30 10.82
CA THR A 229 6.18 -8.43 12.14
C THR A 229 6.88 -9.51 12.97
N HIS A 230 6.34 -9.86 14.14
CA HIS A 230 6.96 -10.73 15.14
C HIS A 230 7.53 -12.08 14.65
N GLN A 231 7.06 -12.61 13.51
CA GLN A 231 7.57 -13.83 12.89
C GLN A 231 9.07 -13.76 12.57
N SER A 232 9.66 -12.57 12.42
CA SER A 232 11.10 -12.40 12.22
C SER A 232 11.97 -12.86 13.39
N ALA A 233 11.38 -13.06 14.58
CA ALA A 233 12.10 -13.62 15.73
C ALA A 233 12.42 -15.12 15.55
N SER A 234 11.67 -15.83 14.70
CA SER A 234 11.88 -17.27 14.48
C SER A 234 13.03 -17.51 13.52
N PRO A 235 14.11 -18.23 13.86
CA PRO A 235 15.22 -18.49 12.92
C PRO A 235 14.82 -19.15 11.59
N LYS A 236 13.61 -19.73 11.52
CA LYS A 236 13.03 -20.34 10.31
C LYS A 236 12.32 -19.34 9.40
N TRP A 237 12.12 -18.10 9.85
CA TRP A 237 11.42 -17.05 9.12
C TRP A 237 12.11 -16.71 7.81
N MET A 238 13.44 -16.65 7.82
CA MET A 238 14.25 -16.36 6.65
C MET A 238 15.24 -17.49 6.41
N ARG A 239 15.25 -18.01 5.17
CA ARG A 239 16.24 -19.00 4.75
C ARG A 239 16.77 -18.68 3.36
N ARG A 240 18.09 -18.57 3.25
CA ARG A 240 18.76 -18.55 1.95
C ARG A 240 18.78 -19.97 1.37
N VAL A 241 18.14 -20.16 0.22
CA VAL A 241 17.99 -21.47 -0.43
C VAL A 241 18.92 -21.66 -1.62
N SER A 242 19.47 -20.58 -2.16
CA SER A 242 20.55 -20.63 -3.15
C SER A 242 21.43 -19.38 -3.05
N LYS A 243 22.46 -19.28 -3.90
CA LYS A 243 23.30 -18.08 -4.05
C LYS A 243 22.48 -16.81 -4.26
N THR A 244 21.38 -16.88 -4.99
CA THR A 244 20.58 -15.69 -5.34
C THR A 244 19.16 -15.72 -4.79
N ARG A 245 18.75 -16.77 -4.05
CA ARG A 245 17.37 -16.92 -3.59
C ARG A 245 17.26 -16.97 -2.07
N VAL A 246 16.33 -16.17 -1.54
CA VAL A 246 15.98 -16.12 -0.12
C VAL A 246 14.49 -16.40 0.01
N ARG A 247 14.10 -17.25 0.96
CA ARG A 247 12.71 -17.54 1.30
C ARG A 247 12.32 -16.88 2.61
N LEU A 248 11.13 -16.31 2.62
CA LEU A 248 10.48 -15.70 3.77
C LEU A 248 9.20 -16.49 4.11
N ALA A 249 9.13 -17.03 5.31
CA ALA A 249 7.92 -17.66 5.85
C ALA A 249 6.97 -16.60 6.41
N ASP A 250 5.66 -16.88 6.35
CA ASP A 250 4.60 -16.12 7.03
C ASP A 250 4.64 -14.59 6.79
N ILE A 251 5.10 -14.17 5.62
CA ILE A 251 5.07 -12.77 5.20
C ILE A 251 3.76 -12.48 4.48
N GLN A 252 3.09 -11.39 4.83
CA GLN A 252 1.88 -10.92 4.15
C GLN A 252 2.24 -9.77 3.19
N LEU A 253 1.88 -9.91 1.92
CA LEU A 253 2.08 -8.87 0.92
C LEU A 253 0.81 -8.02 0.75
N TYR A 254 0.99 -6.71 0.66
CA TYR A 254 0.00 -5.77 0.19
C TYR A 254 0.37 -5.34 -1.22
N VAL A 255 -0.47 -5.70 -2.19
CA VAL A 255 -0.18 -5.59 -3.62
C VAL A 255 -0.93 -4.41 -4.23
N PHE A 256 -0.20 -3.55 -4.96
CA PHE A 256 -0.71 -2.34 -5.61
C PHE A 256 -0.69 -2.42 -7.15
N CYS A 257 -0.37 -3.59 -7.68
CA CYS A 257 -0.33 -3.90 -9.11
C CYS A 257 -1.25 -5.09 -9.38
N GLN A 258 -2.25 -4.94 -10.25
CA GLN A 258 -3.25 -5.99 -10.47
C GLN A 258 -2.66 -7.19 -11.23
N GLU A 259 -1.72 -6.92 -12.14
CA GLU A 259 -1.02 -7.92 -12.92
C GLU A 259 -0.15 -8.82 -12.05
N TYR A 260 0.25 -8.34 -10.87
CA TYR A 260 1.16 -9.05 -9.99
C TYR A 260 0.50 -10.29 -9.39
N ARG A 261 1.15 -11.44 -9.60
CA ARG A 261 0.70 -12.74 -9.08
C ARG A 261 1.65 -13.24 -8.02
N GLN A 262 1.35 -12.92 -6.75
CA GLN A 262 2.15 -13.40 -5.61
C GLN A 262 2.29 -14.93 -5.53
N GLN A 263 1.36 -15.69 -6.12
CA GLN A 263 1.40 -17.15 -6.17
C GLN A 263 2.64 -17.65 -6.93
N ASN A 264 3.14 -16.89 -7.91
CA ASN A 264 4.32 -17.25 -8.69
C ASN A 264 5.60 -17.27 -7.85
N GLN A 265 5.62 -16.54 -6.72
CA GLN A 265 6.72 -16.60 -5.76
C GLN A 265 6.49 -17.58 -4.59
N ARG A 266 5.31 -18.21 -4.53
CA ARG A 266 4.93 -19.15 -3.45
C ARG A 266 4.78 -20.59 -3.92
N VAL A 267 5.34 -20.93 -5.09
CA VAL A 267 5.21 -22.26 -5.73
C VAL A 267 5.87 -23.40 -4.92
N ASN A 268 6.68 -23.08 -3.91
CA ASN A 268 7.31 -24.11 -3.08
C ASN A 268 6.30 -24.84 -2.17
N ARG A 269 6.62 -26.09 -1.79
CA ARG A 269 5.78 -26.94 -0.94
C ARG A 269 5.39 -26.32 0.40
N ALA A 270 6.14 -25.33 0.88
CA ALA A 270 5.88 -24.66 2.16
C ALA A 270 5.06 -23.37 2.03
N GLY A 271 4.69 -22.95 0.80
CA GLY A 271 3.97 -21.68 0.56
C GLY A 271 4.76 -20.42 0.94
N ALA A 272 6.06 -20.56 1.25
CA ALA A 272 6.93 -19.46 1.62
C ALA A 272 7.13 -18.51 0.43
N PHE A 273 7.29 -17.23 0.69
CA PHE A 273 7.56 -16.25 -0.36
C PHE A 273 9.04 -16.30 -0.76
N GLU A 274 9.35 -16.54 -2.04
CA GLU A 274 10.71 -16.59 -2.56
C GLU A 274 11.10 -15.27 -3.22
N ILE A 275 12.20 -14.68 -2.77
CA ILE A 275 12.82 -13.51 -3.39
C ILE A 275 14.04 -13.98 -4.17
N ARG A 276 14.06 -13.66 -5.47
CA ARG A 276 15.19 -13.94 -6.36
C ARG A 276 15.98 -12.67 -6.65
N PHE A 277 17.14 -12.55 -6.02
CA PHE A 277 18.10 -11.47 -6.28
C PHE A 277 18.81 -11.66 -7.62
N VAL A 278 19.21 -10.55 -8.23
CA VAL A 278 20.06 -10.57 -9.43
C VAL A 278 21.52 -10.90 -9.07
N SER A 279 22.01 -10.43 -7.92
CA SER A 279 23.38 -10.63 -7.45
C SER A 279 23.44 -11.51 -6.20
N GLU A 280 24.48 -12.32 -6.09
CA GLU A 280 24.75 -13.17 -4.92
C GLU A 280 25.08 -12.34 -3.68
N GLU A 281 25.83 -11.25 -3.87
CA GLU A 281 26.22 -10.28 -2.85
C GLU A 281 24.98 -9.58 -2.27
N ALA A 282 24.00 -9.25 -3.13
CA ALA A 282 22.74 -8.68 -2.68
C ALA A 282 21.95 -9.65 -1.78
N ALA A 283 21.85 -10.93 -2.16
CA ALA A 283 21.20 -11.95 -1.35
C ALA A 283 21.92 -12.17 -0.01
N LYS A 284 23.26 -12.10 -0.01
CA LYS A 284 24.08 -12.19 1.21
C LYS A 284 23.79 -11.03 2.16
N ARG A 285 23.94 -9.79 1.69
CA ARG A 285 23.70 -8.57 2.50
C ARG A 285 22.26 -8.47 3.00
N PHE A 286 21.29 -8.90 2.19
CA PHE A 286 19.90 -8.95 2.62
C PHE A 286 19.71 -9.88 3.81
N LYS A 287 20.34 -11.07 3.82
CA LYS A 287 20.28 -11.98 4.97
C LYS A 287 20.99 -11.39 6.19
N GLU A 288 22.17 -10.80 5.99
CA GLU A 288 22.98 -10.19 7.06
C GLU A 288 22.25 -9.05 7.77
N LEU A 289 21.43 -8.27 7.04
CA LEU A 289 20.60 -7.21 7.62
C LEU A 289 19.66 -7.71 8.74
N PHE A 290 19.27 -8.98 8.66
CA PHE A 290 18.30 -9.62 9.55
C PHE A 290 18.89 -10.70 10.44
N SER A 291 20.18 -10.98 10.30
CA SER A 291 20.88 -11.76 11.29
C SER A 291 20.88 -10.94 12.59
N PRO A 292 20.65 -11.57 13.76
CA PRO A 292 21.05 -10.94 15.01
C PRO A 292 22.50 -10.55 14.82
N ALA A 293 22.82 -9.25 14.92
CA ALA A 293 24.19 -8.88 15.11
C ALA A 293 24.70 -9.74 16.27
N LEU A 294 25.93 -10.22 16.18
CA LEU A 294 26.69 -10.56 17.36
C LEU A 294 26.71 -9.28 18.20
N ILE A 295 25.70 -9.08 19.02
CA ILE A 295 25.71 -8.14 20.12
C ILE A 295 26.61 -8.84 21.12
N ASP A 296 27.92 -8.72 20.92
CA ASP A 296 28.87 -8.84 22.00
C ASP A 296 30.27 -8.34 21.61
N GLU A 297 30.85 -7.61 22.56
CA GLU A 297 32.27 -7.34 22.79
C GLU A 297 33.02 -6.36 21.86
N SER A 298 32.81 -5.07 22.08
CA SER A 298 33.92 -4.10 21.95
C SER A 298 33.86 -2.93 22.96
N THR A 299 33.24 -3.12 24.13
CA THR A 299 33.21 -2.14 25.23
C THR A 299 33.78 -2.66 26.56
N ALA A 300 34.60 -3.71 26.53
CA ALA A 300 35.25 -4.24 27.72
C ALA A 300 36.73 -4.58 27.48
N THR A 301 37.54 -3.60 27.09
CA THR A 301 38.99 -3.63 27.34
C THR A 301 39.56 -2.22 27.27
N GLU A 302 39.37 -1.44 28.34
CA GLU A 302 40.26 -0.33 28.68
C GLU A 302 40.02 0.10 30.13
N SER A 303 40.61 -0.65 31.08
CA SER A 303 41.15 -0.10 32.35
C SER A 303 41.68 -1.24 33.24
N THR A 304 42.89 -1.71 32.95
CA THR A 304 43.82 -2.20 33.99
C THR A 304 45.24 -2.00 33.46
N GLN A 305 46.08 -1.33 34.28
CA GLN A 305 47.43 -0.75 34.04
C GLN A 305 47.29 0.79 33.99
N THR A 306 47.72 1.55 35.00
CA THR A 306 48.80 1.41 36.00
C THR A 306 48.45 2.13 37.29
#